data_AF-A0A399WF30-F1
#
_entry.id   AF-A0A399WF30-F1
#
_cell.length_a   1.000
_cell.length_b   1.000
_cell.length_c   1.000
_cell.angle_alpha   90.00
_cell.angle_beta   90.00
_cell.angle_gamma   90.00
#
_symmetry.space_group_name_H-M   'P 1'
#
loop_
_entity.id
_entity.type
_entity.pdbx_description
1 polymer ?
#
loop_
_entity_poly.entity_id
_entity_poly.type
_entity_poly.pdbx_seq_one_letter_code
_entity_poly.pdbx_strand_id
1 'polypeptide(L)' 'YADKGHLPKSIDDLVTEKYLRDRPMDPVTESTDWNEIQGDDPAAKEGETGLKDVKSTAEGTDSNGKEYSKY' A
#
# COMPACT_ATOMS: atom_id res chain seq x y z
N TYR A 1 -0.45 8.96 14.57
CA TYR A 1 0.86 9.62 14.41
C TYR A 1 1.77 8.54 13.86
N ALA A 2 2.30 8.72 12.66
CA ALA A 2 3.35 7.83 12.14
C ALA A 2 4.62 8.16 12.92
N ASP A 3 5.01 7.30 13.85
CA ASP A 3 6.08 7.53 14.85
C ASP A 3 7.47 7.79 14.24
N LYS A 4 7.64 7.67 12.92
CA LYS A 4 8.93 7.82 12.24
C LYS A 4 9.10 9.08 11.41
N GLY A 5 8.06 9.90 11.24
CA GLY A 5 8.16 11.14 10.47
C GLY A 5 8.44 10.96 8.98
N HIS A 6 8.28 9.73 8.47
CA HIS A 6 8.39 9.39 7.05
C HIS A 6 7.39 8.27 6.72
N LEU A 7 6.94 8.22 5.47
CA LEU A 7 6.17 7.14 4.90
C LEU A 7 7.10 5.93 4.66
N PRO A 8 6.63 4.71 4.94
CA PRO A 8 7.38 3.49 4.67
C PRO A 8 7.62 3.34 3.17
N LYS A 9 8.67 2.63 2.76
CA LYS A 9 8.95 2.43 1.32
C LYS A 9 8.07 1.37 0.68
N SER A 10 7.57 0.43 1.48
CA SER A 10 6.79 -0.73 1.03
C SER A 10 5.90 -1.28 2.13
N ILE A 11 4.94 -2.15 1.77
CA ILE A 11 4.12 -2.90 2.72
C ILE A 11 4.99 -3.76 3.66
N ASP A 12 6.11 -4.28 3.16
CA ASP A 12 7.05 -5.06 3.98
C ASP A 12 7.62 -4.25 5.14
N ASP A 13 7.86 -2.98 4.87
CA ASP A 13 8.39 -2.03 5.84
C ASP A 13 7.35 -1.78 6.94
N LEU A 14 6.06 -1.66 6.58
CA LEU A 14 4.97 -1.61 7.56
C LEU A 14 4.91 -2.84 8.47
N VAL A 15 5.20 -4.04 7.96
CA VAL A 15 5.24 -5.28 8.75
C VAL A 15 6.47 -5.32 9.65
N THR A 16 7.63 -4.96 9.10
CA THR A 16 8.92 -4.91 9.82
C THR A 16 8.88 -3.90 10.95
N GLU A 17 8.31 -2.72 10.69
CA GLU A 17 8.12 -1.64 11.65
C GLU A 17 6.94 -1.87 12.61
N LYS A 18 6.27 -3.03 12.49
CA LYS A 18 5.17 -3.46 13.38
C LYS A 18 3.93 -2.55 13.33
N TYR A 19 3.75 -1.79 12.25
CA TYR A 19 2.48 -1.14 11.95
C TYR A 19 1.43 -2.13 11.45
N LEU A 20 1.88 -3.14 10.70
CA LEU A 20 1.10 -4.32 10.32
C LEU A 20 1.64 -5.54 11.03
N ARG A 21 0.76 -6.49 11.33
CA ARG A 21 1.17 -7.75 11.96
C ARG A 21 1.87 -8.67 10.96
N ASP A 22 1.34 -8.72 9.74
CA ASP A 22 1.81 -9.46 8.56
C ASP A 22 1.26 -8.79 7.30
N ARG A 23 1.71 -9.21 6.10
CA ARG A 23 1.14 -8.72 4.84
C ARG A 23 -0.35 -9.08 4.75
N PRO A 24 -1.25 -8.12 4.47
CA PRO A 24 -2.66 -8.42 4.35
C PRO A 24 -2.90 -9.32 3.13
N MET A 25 -3.86 -10.24 3.24
CA MET A 25 -4.30 -11.07 2.14
C MET A 25 -5.43 -10.35 1.40
N ASP A 26 -5.26 -10.19 0.09
CA ASP A 26 -6.25 -9.61 -0.81
C ASP A 26 -7.41 -10.61 -0.98
N PRO A 27 -8.64 -10.25 -0.63
CA PRO A 27 -9.79 -11.15 -0.73
C PRO A 27 -10.23 -11.45 -2.17
N VAL A 28 -9.72 -10.71 -3.16
CA VAL A 28 -10.10 -10.89 -4.58
C VAL A 28 -9.15 -11.85 -5.27
N THR A 29 -7.84 -11.67 -5.09
CA THR A 29 -6.80 -12.55 -5.68
C THR A 29 -6.41 -13.71 -4.79
N GLU A 30 -6.82 -13.70 -3.52
CA GLU A 30 -6.33 -14.60 -2.49
C GLU A 30 -4.79 -14.58 -2.38
N SER A 31 -4.15 -13.43 -2.67
CA SER A 31 -2.70 -13.23 -2.59
C SER A 31 -2.31 -12.12 -1.61
N THR A 32 -1.06 -12.12 -1.17
CA THR A 32 -0.46 -11.01 -0.40
C THR A 32 0.22 -9.96 -1.30
N ASP A 33 0.03 -10.07 -2.62
CA ASP A 33 0.54 -9.14 -3.61
C ASP A 33 -0.38 -7.92 -3.74
N TRP A 34 0.15 -6.77 -3.33
CA TRP A 34 -0.52 -5.49 -3.42
C TRP A 34 0.24 -4.58 -4.38
N ASN A 35 -0.49 -3.76 -5.13
CA ASN A 35 0.07 -2.73 -5.97
C ASN A 35 0.40 -1.51 -5.11
N GLU A 36 1.69 -1.27 -4.91
CA GLU A 36 2.23 -0.24 -4.03
C GLU A 36 2.30 1.10 -4.76
N ILE A 37 1.52 2.09 -4.30
CA ILE A 37 1.50 3.42 -4.88
C ILE A 37 2.41 4.32 -4.06
N GLN A 38 3.53 4.68 -4.67
CA GLN A 38 4.45 5.69 -4.14
C GLN A 38 3.86 7.08 -4.35
N GLY A 39 4.02 7.95 -3.37
CA GLY A 39 3.62 9.35 -3.44
C GLY A 39 4.55 10.23 -2.65
N ASP A 40 4.35 11.54 -2.81
CA ASP A 40 5.06 12.54 -2.03
C ASP A 40 4.81 12.34 -0.53
N ASP A 41 5.88 12.26 0.24
CA ASP A 41 5.82 12.14 1.68
C ASP A 41 5.92 13.54 2.32
N PRO A 42 4.79 14.11 2.78
CA PRO A 42 4.80 15.45 3.36
C PRO A 42 5.53 15.50 4.71
N ALA A 43 5.80 14.36 5.34
CA ALA A 43 6.55 14.28 6.58
C ALA A 43 8.06 14.21 6.34
N ALA A 44 8.48 13.78 5.13
CA ALA A 44 9.89 13.71 4.78
C ALA A 44 10.51 15.10 4.61
N LYS A 45 11.70 15.27 5.19
CA LYS A 45 12.44 16.53 5.13
C LYS A 45 12.99 16.87 3.74
N GLU A 46 13.14 15.88 2.86
CA GLU A 46 13.90 16.01 1.62
C GLU A 46 13.07 15.71 0.36
N GLY A 47 11.74 15.87 0.41
CA GLY A 47 10.89 15.56 -0.75
C GLY A 47 10.98 14.09 -1.16
N GLU A 48 11.22 13.23 -0.18
CA GLU A 48 11.23 11.80 -0.41
C GLU A 48 9.82 11.32 -0.76
N THR A 49 9.77 10.21 -1.49
CA THR A 49 8.50 9.53 -1.75
C THR A 49 8.43 8.30 -0.87
N GLY A 50 7.21 7.97 -0.46
CA GLY A 50 6.94 6.74 0.24
C GLY A 50 5.59 6.17 -0.13
N LEU A 51 5.32 4.99 0.40
CA LEU A 51 4.08 4.27 0.21
C LEU A 51 2.92 5.10 0.73
N LYS A 52 2.09 5.56 -0.20
CA LYS A 52 0.94 6.40 0.07
C LYS A 52 -0.36 5.62 0.08
N ASP A 53 -0.48 4.65 -0.82
CA ASP A 53 -1.66 3.83 -0.98
C ASP A 53 -1.29 2.43 -1.49
N VAL A 54 -2.16 1.46 -1.26
CA VAL A 54 -1.99 0.07 -1.70
C VAL A 54 -3.29 -0.43 -2.30
N LYS A 55 -3.21 -1.01 -3.50
CA LYS A 55 -4.38 -1.49 -4.23
C LYS A 55 -4.29 -2.97 -4.53
N SER A 56 -5.45 -3.62 -4.67
CA SER A 56 -5.52 -5.02 -5.09
C SER A 56 -4.85 -5.22 -6.44
N THR A 57 -4.14 -6.33 -6.61
CA THR A 57 -3.52 -6.73 -7.89
C THR A 57 -4.49 -7.52 -8.79
N ALA A 58 -5.76 -7.66 -8.39
CA ALA A 58 -6.73 -8.44 -9.14
C ALA A 58 -6.91 -7.93 -10.57
N GLU A 59 -6.66 -8.82 -11.52
CA GLU A 59 -6.99 -8.61 -12.92
C GLU A 59 -8.49 -8.81 -13.10
N GLY A 60 -9.20 -7.70 -13.25
CA GLY A 60 -10.65 -7.72 -13.46
C GLY A 60 -11.33 -6.43 -13.05
N THR A 61 -12.62 -6.38 -13.37
CA THR A 61 -13.53 -5.31 -12.98
C THR A 61 -14.55 -5.86 -11.98
N ASP A 62 -14.87 -5.07 -10.97
CA ASP A 62 -15.99 -5.34 -10.07
C ASP A 62 -17.31 -5.44 -10.87
N SER A 63 -18.38 -5.91 -10.23
CA SER A 63 -19.73 -5.96 -10.81
C SER A 63 -20.20 -4.63 -11.43
N ASN A 64 -19.60 -3.50 -11.03
CA ASN A 64 -19.85 -2.17 -11.59
C ASN A 64 -18.96 -1.78 -12.79
N GLY A 65 -18.10 -2.66 -13.27
CA GLY A 65 -17.17 -2.39 -14.38
C GLY A 65 -15.93 -1.58 -13.98
N LYS A 66 -15.67 -1.38 -12.68
CA LYS A 66 -14.49 -0.65 -12.18
C LYS A 66 -13.35 -1.60 -11.85
N GLU A 67 -12.17 -1.32 -12.36
CA GLU A 67 -10.98 -2.17 -12.17
C GLU A 67 -10.62 -2.23 -10.69
N TYR A 68 -10.30 -3.42 -10.17
CA TYR A 68 -9.87 -3.58 -8.77
C TYR A 68 -8.62 -2.74 -8.47
N SER A 69 -7.72 -2.63 -9.44
CA SER A 69 -6.54 -1.74 -9.41
C SER A 69 -6.84 -0.24 -9.32
N LYS A 70 -8.11 0.19 -9.39
CA LYS A 70 -8.56 1.59 -9.27
C LYS A 70 -9.36 1.87 -8.00
N TYR A 71 -9.57 0.89 -7.13
CA TYR A 71 -10.11 1.11 -5.80
C TYR A 71 -8.99 1.58 -4.87
#